data_AF-A0A9E3YV55-F1
#
_entry.id   AF-A0A9E3YV55-F1
#
_cell.length_a   1.000
_cell.length_b   1.000
_cell.length_c   1.000
_cell.angle_alpha   90.00
_cell.angle_beta   90.00
_cell.angle_gamma   90.00
#
_symmetry.space_group_name_H-M   'P 1'
#
loop_
_entity.id
_entity.type
_entity.pdbx_description
1 polymer ?
#
loop_
_entity_poly.entity_id
_entity_poly.type
_entity_poly.pdbx_seq_one_letter_code
_entity_poly.pdbx_strand_id
1 'polypeptide(L)'
;MDTKTGTGAMTLDDSKFKPSWSTLHLFHGTRNERQLIDKTHVLFVFTPNASPVREQSGAVRMTSVELAKLLAEFQHQSLKLINGFLPIRSSAFFLVGPDMRHRDLVTHNLARREDERYQRRYMHMDPLNPARHENSAETVMHMDSIMSPDEIESSAYFREFLGPMNFRYVADMFFRSEGKIVAVITMLRDADQGAFSAGELATLRHLQTFLEYALGSVYLPKRITERKSITQKYHVTSRELDVLELVLAGVGNKAIAHELTLGLSTVKSHLQHIYRKTGVAGRAELISRIVADLHTRD
;
A
#
# COMPACT_ATOMS: atom_id res chain seq x y z
N MET A 1 65.71 14.29 -26.80
CA MET A 1 64.70 14.05 -25.75
C MET A 1 63.37 14.01 -26.47
N ASP A 2 63.03 12.82 -26.96
CA ASP A 2 61.90 12.59 -27.86
C ASP A 2 60.80 11.81 -27.14
N THR A 3 59.58 12.29 -27.35
CA THR A 3 58.30 11.68 -26.98
C THR A 3 57.94 10.52 -27.92
N LYS A 4 57.51 9.37 -27.36
CA LYS A 4 56.61 8.37 -27.99
C LYS A 4 56.01 7.45 -26.91
N THR A 5 54.72 7.61 -26.62
CA THR A 5 53.59 6.68 -26.91
C THR A 5 53.65 5.31 -26.23
N GLY A 6 52.67 5.06 -25.34
CA GLY A 6 52.28 3.73 -24.86
C GLY A 6 50.78 3.70 -24.57
N THR A 7 50.02 3.13 -25.49
CA THR A 7 48.59 2.81 -25.43
C THR A 7 48.35 1.64 -24.47
N GLY A 8 47.30 1.71 -23.64
CA GLY A 8 46.88 0.59 -22.79
C GLY A 8 45.39 0.68 -22.46
N ALA A 9 44.56 0.04 -23.28
CA ALA A 9 43.16 -0.21 -22.97
C ALA A 9 43.07 -1.18 -21.78
N MET A 10 42.37 -0.79 -20.73
CA MET A 10 42.11 -1.65 -19.57
C MET A 10 40.68 -2.20 -19.70
N THR A 11 40.59 -3.44 -20.20
CA THR A 11 39.40 -4.28 -20.12
C THR A 11 39.08 -4.57 -18.64
N LEU A 12 37.89 -4.19 -18.19
CA LEU A 12 37.36 -4.61 -16.90
C LEU A 12 36.77 -6.01 -17.02
N ASP A 13 37.27 -6.89 -16.17
CA ASP A 13 36.95 -8.31 -16.02
C ASP A 13 35.69 -8.49 -15.15
N ASP A 14 34.62 -8.98 -15.77
CA ASP A 14 33.29 -9.21 -15.17
C ASP A 14 33.22 -10.46 -14.24
N SER A 15 34.36 -11.03 -13.82
CA SER A 15 34.37 -12.26 -13.00
C SER A 15 34.31 -12.05 -11.48
N LYS A 16 34.12 -10.82 -10.97
CA LYS A 16 34.13 -10.53 -9.52
C LYS A 16 32.85 -9.88 -8.99
N PHE A 17 31.69 -10.51 -9.18
CA PHE A 17 30.55 -10.31 -8.25
C PHE A 17 29.64 -11.55 -8.28
N LYS A 18 29.87 -12.49 -7.37
CA LYS A 18 28.91 -13.56 -7.03
C LYS A 18 28.52 -13.41 -5.56
N PRO A 19 27.28 -13.03 -5.21
CA PRO A 19 26.81 -13.17 -3.85
C PRO A 19 26.48 -14.65 -3.57
N SER A 20 27.24 -15.27 -2.66
CA SER A 20 26.97 -16.62 -2.16
C SER A 20 25.81 -16.61 -1.16
N TRP A 21 24.77 -17.37 -1.44
CA TRP A 21 23.67 -17.64 -0.52
C TRP A 21 24.10 -18.66 0.54
N SER A 22 24.64 -18.17 1.66
CA SER A 22 24.87 -19.01 2.83
C SER A 22 25.05 -18.13 4.07
N THR A 23 23.98 -17.87 4.81
CA THR A 23 23.92 -17.88 6.29
C THR A 23 22.45 -17.79 6.72
N LEU A 24 21.71 -18.90 6.58
CA LEU A 24 20.55 -19.16 7.44
C LEU A 24 21.12 -19.70 8.74
N HIS A 25 20.95 -19.00 9.86
CA HIS A 25 20.74 -19.54 11.22
C HIS A 25 20.87 -18.40 12.23
N LEU A 26 19.73 -17.96 12.79
CA LEU A 26 19.54 -17.57 14.19
C LEU A 26 18.17 -16.89 14.31
N PHE A 27 17.17 -17.63 14.77
CA PHE A 27 16.18 -17.19 15.77
C PHE A 27 15.41 -18.44 16.23
N HIS A 28 15.82 -18.98 17.37
CA HIS A 28 14.96 -19.83 18.20
C HIS A 28 14.09 -18.87 19.03
N GLY A 29 12.85 -18.67 18.56
CA GLY A 29 11.79 -17.90 19.23
C GLY A 29 10.57 -18.79 19.41
N THR A 30 9.93 -18.66 20.56
CA THR A 30 9.03 -19.63 21.22
C THR A 30 7.77 -20.04 20.45
N ARG A 31 7.24 -21.21 20.83
CA ARG A 31 6.10 -21.97 20.25
C ARG A 31 4.74 -21.22 20.14
N ASN A 32 4.67 -19.92 20.45
CA ASN A 32 3.44 -19.10 20.44
C ASN A 32 3.33 -18.08 19.29
N GLU A 33 4.30 -18.00 18.37
CA GLU A 33 4.25 -17.07 17.22
C GLU A 33 3.77 -17.72 15.91
N ARG A 34 3.26 -18.97 15.96
CA ARG A 34 2.78 -19.72 14.78
C ARG A 34 1.30 -19.52 14.44
N GLN A 35 0.60 -18.62 15.11
CA GLN A 35 -0.77 -18.21 14.79
C GLN A 35 -0.80 -16.69 14.76
N LEU A 36 -0.45 -16.05 13.64
CA LEU A 36 -0.94 -14.74 13.20
C LEU A 36 -0.26 -14.26 11.89
N ILE A 37 -0.10 -15.16 10.91
CA ILE A 37 0.10 -14.74 9.51
C ILE A 37 -1.15 -15.21 8.78
N ASP A 38 -2.22 -14.42 8.92
CA ASP A 38 -3.44 -14.62 8.17
C ASP A 38 -3.13 -14.31 6.71
N LYS A 39 -3.04 -15.39 5.94
CA LYS A 39 -2.79 -15.38 4.50
C LYS A 39 -3.98 -14.65 3.86
N THR A 40 -3.71 -13.87 2.82
CA THR A 40 -4.68 -13.14 1.95
C THR A 40 -4.89 -11.66 2.31
N HIS A 41 -3.84 -10.86 2.29
CA HIS A 41 -3.93 -9.39 2.35
C HIS A 41 -3.15 -8.78 1.18
N VAL A 42 -3.69 -8.90 -0.03
CA VAL A 42 -3.27 -8.16 -1.23
C VAL A 42 -4.45 -8.22 -2.18
N LEU A 43 -5.25 -7.15 -2.32
CA LEU A 43 -6.14 -6.93 -3.48
C LEU A 43 -6.88 -5.58 -3.41
N PHE A 44 -6.87 -4.86 -2.28
CA PHE A 44 -7.66 -3.63 -2.12
C PHE A 44 -6.95 -2.38 -2.64
N VAL A 45 -7.13 -2.08 -3.92
CA VAL A 45 -6.92 -0.74 -4.50
C VAL A 45 -8.00 -0.52 -5.57
N PHE A 46 -8.61 0.67 -5.60
CA PHE A 46 -9.50 1.10 -6.67
C PHE A 46 -8.86 0.88 -8.05
N THR A 47 -9.44 0.01 -8.89
CA THR A 47 -9.16 0.01 -10.34
C THR A 47 -10.46 0.25 -11.10
N PRO A 48 -10.75 1.49 -11.53
CA PRO A 48 -11.77 1.73 -12.52
C PRO A 48 -11.14 1.63 -13.92
N ASN A 49 -11.12 0.41 -14.46
CA ASN A 49 -11.03 0.20 -15.92
C ASN A 49 -9.67 0.55 -16.57
N ALA A 50 -8.62 -0.20 -16.25
CA ALA A 50 -7.32 -0.07 -16.92
C ALA A 50 -7.37 -0.55 -18.38
N SER A 51 -7.10 0.37 -19.32
CA SER A 51 -6.83 0.08 -20.73
C SER A 51 -5.49 -0.65 -20.90
N PRO A 52 -5.31 -1.48 -21.96
CA PRO A 52 -4.18 -2.41 -22.03
C PRO A 52 -2.84 -1.68 -22.23
N VAL A 53 -1.96 -1.77 -21.25
CA VAL A 53 -0.52 -1.57 -21.45
C VAL A 53 0.00 -2.78 -22.23
N ARG A 54 0.59 -2.54 -23.41
CA ARG A 54 1.26 -3.59 -24.19
C ARG A 54 2.47 -4.11 -23.40
N GLU A 55 2.43 -5.39 -23.01
CA GLU A 55 3.57 -6.08 -22.41
C GLU A 55 4.71 -6.22 -23.42
N GLN A 56 5.91 -5.76 -23.03
CA GLN A 56 7.15 -6.30 -23.56
C GLN A 56 7.61 -7.44 -22.64
N SER A 57 7.87 -8.58 -23.28
CA SER A 57 8.20 -9.88 -22.71
C SER A 57 9.45 -9.87 -21.83
N GLY A 58 9.35 -10.45 -20.62
CA GLY A 58 10.50 -10.73 -19.75
C GLY A 58 10.25 -10.70 -18.23
N ALA A 59 9.01 -10.53 -17.76
CA ALA A 59 8.74 -10.36 -16.33
C ALA A 59 8.91 -11.67 -15.52
N VAL A 60 9.76 -11.63 -14.50
CA VAL A 60 9.95 -12.68 -13.50
C VAL A 60 8.63 -12.96 -12.76
N ARG A 61 8.20 -14.24 -12.79
CA ARG A 61 6.96 -14.76 -12.19
C ARG A 61 7.02 -14.63 -10.66
N MET A 62 5.95 -14.14 -10.04
CA MET A 62 5.80 -14.03 -8.59
C MET A 62 4.40 -14.49 -8.18
N THR A 63 4.32 -15.30 -7.14
CA THR A 63 3.09 -15.74 -6.46
C THR A 63 2.42 -14.58 -5.71
N SER A 64 1.14 -14.72 -5.36
CA SER A 64 0.42 -13.69 -4.57
C SER A 64 1.05 -13.48 -3.17
N VAL A 65 1.71 -14.50 -2.61
CA VAL A 65 2.50 -14.37 -1.36
C VAL A 65 3.78 -13.56 -1.60
N GLU A 66 4.46 -13.77 -2.72
CA GLU A 66 5.65 -12.99 -3.10
C GLU A 66 5.28 -11.54 -3.43
N LEU A 67 4.10 -11.30 -4.03
CA LEU A 67 3.55 -9.97 -4.24
C LEU A 67 3.25 -9.23 -2.93
N ALA A 68 2.66 -9.92 -1.95
CA ALA A 68 2.42 -9.38 -0.62
C ALA A 68 3.72 -8.96 0.06
N LYS A 69 4.72 -9.85 0.00
CA LYS A 69 6.05 -9.60 0.55
C LYS A 69 6.74 -8.45 -0.18
N LEU A 70 6.63 -8.39 -1.50
CA LEU A 70 7.23 -7.31 -2.28
C LEU A 70 6.61 -5.97 -1.91
N LEU A 71 5.27 -5.89 -1.80
CA LEU A 71 4.62 -4.65 -1.38
C LEU A 71 5.02 -4.25 0.04
N ALA A 72 4.98 -5.18 0.99
CA ALA A 72 5.40 -4.89 2.36
C ALA A 72 6.86 -4.40 2.40
N GLU A 73 7.74 -5.03 1.63
CA GLU A 73 9.13 -4.59 1.47
C GLU A 73 9.21 -3.19 0.87
N PHE A 74 8.44 -2.90 -0.18
CA PHE A 74 8.37 -1.57 -0.77
C PHE A 74 7.94 -0.51 0.23
N GLN A 75 6.90 -0.78 1.02
CA GLN A 75 6.42 0.13 2.05
C GLN A 75 7.50 0.36 3.11
N HIS A 76 8.17 -0.71 3.58
CA HIS A 76 9.28 -0.61 4.53
C HIS A 76 10.45 0.21 3.98
N GLN A 77 10.88 -0.06 2.74
CA GLN A 77 11.98 0.69 2.12
C GLN A 77 11.58 2.15 1.84
N SER A 78 10.33 2.43 1.49
CA SER A 78 9.81 3.79 1.31
C SER A 78 9.86 4.57 2.62
N LEU A 79 9.38 3.99 3.72
CA LEU A 79 9.47 4.62 5.04
C LEU A 79 10.93 4.81 5.48
N LYS A 80 11.79 3.81 5.26
CA LYS A 80 13.22 3.90 5.59
C LYS A 80 13.91 5.02 4.81
N LEU A 81 13.61 5.16 3.52
CA LEU A 81 14.13 6.21 2.65
C LEU A 81 13.75 7.59 3.20
N ILE A 82 12.46 7.81 3.44
CA ILE A 82 11.92 9.08 3.94
C ILE A 82 12.51 9.43 5.32
N ASN A 83 12.51 8.47 6.25
CA ASN A 83 13.06 8.67 7.60
C ASN A 83 14.59 8.87 7.60
N GLY A 84 15.29 8.47 6.53
CA GLY A 84 16.72 8.73 6.35
C GLY A 84 17.03 10.15 5.88
N PHE A 85 16.08 10.83 5.23
CA PHE A 85 16.25 12.19 4.70
C PHE A 85 15.70 13.29 5.62
N LEU A 86 14.70 12.96 6.44
CA LEU A 86 14.02 13.94 7.28
C LEU A 86 13.97 13.47 8.73
N PRO A 87 14.15 14.38 9.71
CA PRO A 87 13.85 14.07 11.10
C PRO A 87 12.34 13.85 11.24
N ILE A 88 11.91 12.60 11.33
CA ILE A 88 10.50 12.22 11.45
C ILE A 88 10.36 11.39 12.71
N ARG A 89 9.42 11.74 13.59
CA ARG A 89 9.15 10.98 14.82
C ARG A 89 8.50 9.65 14.49
N SER A 90 7.47 9.68 13.66
CA SER A 90 6.72 8.50 13.25
C SER A 90 6.22 8.64 11.82
N SER A 91 6.11 7.52 11.11
CA SER A 91 5.53 7.50 9.77
C SER A 91 4.75 6.22 9.54
N ALA A 92 3.79 6.27 8.62
CA ALA A 92 3.03 5.10 8.23
C ALA A 92 2.73 5.13 6.74
N PHE A 93 2.76 3.95 6.12
CA PHE A 93 2.36 3.72 4.74
C PHE A 93 1.14 2.81 4.77
N PHE A 94 0.04 3.24 4.19
CA PHE A 94 -1.12 2.39 3.93
C PHE A 94 -1.63 2.52 2.50
N LEU A 95 -2.29 1.48 2.03
CA LEU A 95 -3.13 1.54 0.84
C LEU A 95 -4.52 2.06 1.20
N VAL A 96 -5.16 2.73 0.24
CA VAL A 96 -6.51 3.28 0.41
C VAL A 96 -7.52 2.31 -0.21
N GLY A 97 -8.37 1.74 0.64
CA GLY A 97 -9.48 0.89 0.22
C GLY A 97 -10.64 1.68 -0.40
N PRO A 98 -11.62 0.99 -1.02
CA PRO A 98 -12.81 1.60 -1.60
C PRO A 98 -13.64 2.50 -0.67
N ASP A 99 -13.51 2.26 0.62
CA ASP A 99 -14.17 2.90 1.74
C ASP A 99 -13.31 3.98 2.41
N MET A 100 -12.20 4.35 1.78
CA MET A 100 -11.21 5.31 2.30
C MET A 100 -10.53 4.84 3.59
N ARG A 101 -10.60 3.53 3.89
CA ARG A 101 -9.94 2.90 5.02
C ARG A 101 -8.55 2.42 4.67
N HIS A 102 -7.72 2.35 5.69
CA HIS A 102 -6.33 1.95 5.56
C HIS A 102 -6.24 0.43 5.41
N ARG A 103 -5.48 -0.01 4.41
CA ARG A 103 -5.16 -1.41 4.13
C ARG A 103 -3.65 -1.60 4.13
N ASP A 104 -3.21 -2.81 4.44
CA ASP A 104 -1.79 -3.20 4.37
C ASP A 104 -0.87 -2.21 5.11
N LEU A 105 -1.28 -1.75 6.29
CA LEU A 105 -0.55 -0.73 7.05
C LEU A 105 0.84 -1.21 7.47
N VAL A 106 1.85 -0.43 7.10
CA VAL A 106 3.22 -0.53 7.61
C VAL A 106 3.56 0.74 8.37
N THR A 107 4.22 0.63 9.52
CA THR A 107 4.51 1.78 10.39
C THR A 107 5.99 1.84 10.78
N HIS A 108 6.44 3.04 11.12
CA HIS A 108 7.68 3.32 11.82
C HIS A 108 7.34 4.14 13.07
N ASN A 109 7.66 3.61 14.25
CA ASN A 109 7.44 4.26 15.54
C ASN A 109 5.99 4.71 15.78
N LEU A 110 5.00 3.97 15.27
CA LEU A 110 3.58 4.20 15.52
C LEU A 110 2.91 2.86 15.83
N ALA A 111 2.20 2.77 16.96
CA ALA A 111 1.55 1.51 17.33
C ALA A 111 0.31 1.25 16.46
N ARG A 112 0.15 0.02 15.97
CA ARG A 112 -0.98 -0.38 15.10
C ARG A 112 -2.37 -0.10 15.71
N ARG A 113 -2.49 -0.18 17.04
CA ARG A 113 -3.73 0.14 17.76
C ARG A 113 -4.20 1.59 17.57
N GLU A 114 -3.26 2.52 17.32
CA GLU A 114 -3.58 3.93 17.11
C GLU A 114 -4.22 4.13 15.73
N ASP A 115 -3.80 3.37 14.72
CA ASP A 115 -4.45 3.33 13.41
C ASP A 115 -5.89 2.82 13.50
N GLU A 116 -6.12 1.74 14.24
CA GLU A 116 -7.48 1.23 14.44
C GLU A 116 -8.38 2.25 15.17
N ARG A 117 -7.82 2.96 16.15
CA ARG A 117 -8.53 4.05 16.86
C ARG A 117 -8.80 5.22 15.91
N TYR A 118 -7.84 5.59 15.06
CA TYR A 118 -7.99 6.59 14.01
C TYR A 118 -9.15 6.25 13.07
N GLN A 119 -9.13 5.06 12.46
CA GLN A 119 -10.12 4.65 11.47
C GLN A 119 -11.54 4.57 12.06
N ARG A 120 -11.68 4.22 13.35
CA ARG A 120 -12.99 4.17 14.01
C ARG A 120 -13.53 5.54 14.40
N ARG A 121 -12.69 6.45 14.87
CA ARG A 121 -13.16 7.67 15.57
C ARG A 121 -12.71 8.98 14.95
N TYR A 122 -11.59 9.04 14.25
CA TYR A 122 -10.96 10.31 13.89
C TYR A 122 -10.83 10.56 12.39
N MET A 123 -10.89 9.54 11.53
CA MET A 123 -10.71 9.71 10.07
C MET A 123 -11.64 10.75 9.43
N HIS A 124 -12.87 10.90 9.93
CA HIS A 124 -13.84 11.88 9.42
C HIS A 124 -13.52 13.33 9.83
N MET A 125 -12.69 13.51 10.88
CA MET A 125 -12.24 14.81 11.38
C MET A 125 -10.90 15.24 10.78
N ASP A 126 -10.15 14.31 10.19
CA ASP A 126 -8.81 14.56 9.68
C ASP A 126 -8.84 15.48 8.44
N PRO A 127 -8.20 16.66 8.50
CA PRO A 127 -8.14 17.59 7.37
C PRO A 127 -7.33 17.04 6.19
N LEU A 128 -6.39 16.12 6.43
CA LEU A 128 -5.57 15.47 5.39
C LEU A 128 -6.19 14.18 4.86
N ASN A 129 -7.38 13.78 5.35
CA ASN A 129 -8.02 12.54 4.91
C ASN A 129 -8.13 12.47 3.36
N PRO A 130 -7.72 11.36 2.71
CA PRO A 130 -7.75 11.23 1.25
C PRO A 130 -9.08 11.57 0.60
N ALA A 131 -10.20 11.35 1.28
CA ALA A 131 -11.55 11.64 0.75
C ALA A 131 -11.80 13.12 0.50
N ARG A 132 -11.06 14.00 1.18
CA ARG A 132 -11.13 15.45 1.01
C ARG A 132 -10.27 15.94 -0.16
N HIS A 133 -9.38 15.08 -0.67
CA HIS A 133 -8.28 15.46 -1.56
C HIS A 133 -8.23 14.68 -2.88
N GLU A 134 -9.21 13.83 -3.15
CA GLU A 134 -9.28 13.05 -4.41
C GLU A 134 -9.17 13.94 -5.66
N ASN A 135 -9.79 15.11 -5.64
CA ASN A 135 -9.84 16.02 -6.79
C ASN A 135 -8.68 17.04 -6.81
N SER A 136 -7.79 17.01 -5.82
CA SER A 136 -6.62 17.88 -5.78
C SER A 136 -5.47 17.29 -6.60
N ALA A 137 -4.70 18.14 -7.27
CA ALA A 137 -3.44 17.76 -7.92
C ALA A 137 -2.25 17.72 -6.93
N GLU A 138 -2.43 18.21 -5.70
CA GLU A 138 -1.37 18.22 -4.70
C GLU A 138 -0.96 16.78 -4.33
N THR A 139 0.35 16.54 -4.34
CA THR A 139 0.95 15.23 -4.07
C THR A 139 1.51 15.12 -2.66
N VAL A 140 1.91 16.25 -2.07
CA VAL A 140 2.37 16.34 -0.68
C VAL A 140 1.70 17.54 -0.04
N MET A 141 0.95 17.30 1.03
CA MET A 141 0.28 18.36 1.81
C MET A 141 0.67 18.24 3.27
N HIS A 142 0.64 19.36 3.99
CA HIS A 142 0.84 19.37 5.44
C HIS A 142 -0.32 20.09 6.11
N MET A 143 -0.59 19.75 7.37
CA MET A 143 -1.77 20.26 8.06
C MET A 143 -1.76 21.79 8.18
N ASP A 144 -0.59 22.39 8.44
CA ASP A 144 -0.41 23.84 8.55
C ASP A 144 -0.56 24.60 7.20
N SER A 145 -0.72 23.92 6.05
CA SER A 145 -1.12 24.57 4.78
C SER A 145 -2.63 24.62 4.58
N ILE A 146 -3.38 23.89 5.41
CA ILE A 146 -4.84 23.76 5.34
C ILE A 146 -5.51 24.54 6.48
N MET A 147 -4.88 24.54 7.65
CA MET A 147 -5.40 25.14 8.87
C MET A 147 -4.35 26.02 9.53
N SER A 148 -4.77 27.12 10.13
CA SER A 148 -3.90 27.96 10.96
C SER A 148 -3.51 27.25 12.28
N PRO A 149 -2.42 27.66 12.95
CA PRO A 149 -2.02 27.08 14.24
C PRO A 149 -3.14 27.07 15.29
N ASP A 150 -3.88 28.17 15.43
CA ASP A 150 -4.97 28.30 16.40
C ASP A 150 -6.14 27.35 16.09
N GLU A 151 -6.47 27.16 14.81
CA GLU A 151 -7.49 26.21 14.37
C GLU A 151 -7.06 24.76 14.62
N ILE A 152 -5.79 24.44 14.39
CA ILE A 152 -5.22 23.12 14.70
C ILE A 152 -5.35 22.85 16.20
N GLU A 153 -4.84 23.74 17.05
CA GLU A 153 -4.81 23.57 18.50
C GLU A 153 -6.20 23.51 19.13
N SER A 154 -7.17 24.20 18.54
CA SER A 154 -8.57 24.16 18.99
C SER A 154 -9.38 22.99 18.42
N SER A 155 -8.86 22.27 17.41
CA SER A 155 -9.58 21.15 16.79
C SER A 155 -9.70 19.93 17.72
N ALA A 156 -10.83 19.23 17.64
CA ALA A 156 -11.01 17.96 18.35
C ALA A 156 -10.02 16.89 17.89
N TYR A 157 -9.70 16.87 16.59
CA TYR A 157 -8.72 15.95 16.02
C TYR A 157 -7.34 16.11 16.68
N PHE A 158 -6.86 17.34 16.82
CA PHE A 158 -5.58 17.58 17.50
C PHE A 158 -5.66 17.25 18.99
N ARG A 159 -6.61 17.83 19.73
CA ARG A 159 -6.67 17.71 21.19
C ARG A 159 -6.91 16.29 21.69
N GLU A 160 -7.71 15.50 20.96
CA GLU A 160 -8.11 14.16 21.42
C GLU A 160 -7.23 13.03 20.83
N PHE A 161 -6.56 13.27 19.70
CA PHE A 161 -5.80 12.24 19.00
C PHE A 161 -4.31 12.58 18.86
N LEU A 162 -3.94 13.63 18.13
CA LEU A 162 -2.52 13.92 17.85
C LEU A 162 -1.75 14.40 19.09
N GLY A 163 -2.30 15.35 19.83
CA GLY A 163 -1.68 15.97 21.00
C GLY A 163 -1.31 14.95 22.11
N PRO A 164 -2.22 14.05 22.52
CA PRO A 164 -1.91 13.00 23.50
C PRO A 164 -0.77 12.04 23.07
N MET A 165 -0.50 11.93 21.77
CA MET A 165 0.61 11.15 21.22
C MET A 165 1.89 11.98 21.00
N ASN A 166 1.88 13.24 21.41
CA ASN A 166 2.94 14.22 21.21
C ASN A 166 3.27 14.48 19.73
N PHE A 167 2.27 14.56 18.87
CA PHE A 167 2.44 14.98 17.47
C PHE A 167 1.89 16.39 17.27
N ARG A 168 2.66 17.25 16.59
CA ARG A 168 2.26 18.62 16.24
C ARG A 168 2.16 18.86 14.74
N TYR A 169 3.11 18.34 13.96
CA TYR A 169 3.12 18.54 12.52
C TYR A 169 2.82 17.24 11.81
N VAL A 170 1.94 17.32 10.81
CA VAL A 170 1.53 16.19 9.98
C VAL A 170 1.70 16.57 8.52
N ALA A 171 2.34 15.69 7.75
CA ALA A 171 2.39 15.79 6.30
C ALA A 171 2.02 14.45 5.67
N ASP A 172 1.17 14.51 4.65
CA ASP A 172 0.71 13.35 3.89
C ASP A 172 1.19 13.43 2.45
N MET A 173 1.75 12.33 1.99
CA MET A 173 2.18 12.08 0.62
C MET A 173 1.18 11.14 -0.04
N PHE A 174 0.49 11.62 -1.08
CA PHE A 174 -0.54 10.88 -1.79
C PHE A 174 0.04 10.21 -3.04
N PHE A 175 -0.37 8.96 -3.26
CA PHE A 175 -0.04 8.19 -4.46
C PHE A 175 -1.29 7.93 -5.26
N ARG A 176 -1.25 8.17 -6.56
CA ARG A 176 -2.40 8.07 -7.45
C ARG A 176 -2.19 7.04 -8.55
N SER A 177 -3.31 6.42 -8.94
CA SER A 177 -3.44 5.61 -10.14
C SER A 177 -4.74 6.00 -10.83
N GLU A 178 -4.67 6.33 -12.12
CA GLU A 178 -5.84 6.77 -12.91
C GLU A 178 -6.61 7.93 -12.23
N GLY A 179 -5.89 8.84 -11.59
CA GLY A 179 -6.45 10.00 -10.88
C GLY A 179 -7.05 9.70 -9.51
N LYS A 180 -7.11 8.45 -9.06
CA LYS A 180 -7.58 8.07 -7.71
C LYS A 180 -6.43 7.90 -6.76
N ILE A 181 -6.58 8.35 -5.51
CA ILE A 181 -5.61 8.12 -4.44
C ILE A 181 -5.68 6.64 -4.05
N VAL A 182 -4.56 5.93 -4.20
CA VAL A 182 -4.43 4.49 -3.97
C VAL A 182 -3.58 4.14 -2.76
N ALA A 183 -2.73 5.07 -2.31
CA ALA A 183 -1.92 4.91 -1.12
C ALA A 183 -1.56 6.27 -0.52
N VAL A 184 -1.13 6.25 0.74
CA VAL A 184 -0.64 7.41 1.47
C VAL A 184 0.57 7.02 2.31
N ILE A 185 1.57 7.91 2.35
CA ILE A 185 2.55 7.93 3.42
C ILE A 185 2.26 9.15 4.29
N THR A 186 1.92 8.90 5.56
CA THR A 186 1.76 9.95 6.57
C THR A 186 3.04 10.07 7.39
N MET A 187 3.43 11.31 7.67
CA MET A 187 4.65 11.69 8.38
C MET A 187 4.29 12.60 9.54
N LEU A 188 4.74 12.23 10.73
CA LEU A 188 4.38 12.87 11.99
C LEU A 188 5.64 13.38 12.69
N ARG A 189 5.60 14.64 13.13
CA ARG A 189 6.64 15.27 13.95
C ARG A 189 6.07 15.78 15.27
N ASP A 190 6.89 15.75 16.30
CA ASP A 190 6.63 16.50 17.53
C ASP A 190 7.02 17.98 17.37
N ALA A 191 6.78 18.79 18.40
CA ALA A 191 7.09 20.23 18.37
C ALA A 191 8.60 20.48 18.28
N ASP A 192 9.43 19.62 18.89
CA ASP A 192 10.89 19.78 18.95
C ASP A 192 11.55 19.63 17.57
N GLN A 193 10.93 18.85 16.68
CA GLN A 193 11.38 18.69 15.29
C GLN A 193 10.98 19.85 14.36
N GLY A 194 10.09 20.74 14.80
CA GLY A 194 9.64 21.89 14.03
C GLY A 194 8.80 21.56 12.79
N ALA A 195 8.26 22.61 12.16
CA ALA A 195 7.46 22.50 10.95
C ALA A 195 8.28 21.98 9.77
N PHE A 196 7.60 21.38 8.78
CA PHE A 196 8.22 21.00 7.51
C PHE A 196 8.63 22.26 6.74
N SER A 197 9.93 22.39 6.46
CA SER A 197 10.45 23.51 5.67
C SER A 197 10.08 23.38 4.19
N ALA A 198 10.11 24.48 3.45
CA ALA A 198 9.86 24.47 2.01
C ALA A 198 10.81 23.52 1.24
N GLY A 199 12.09 23.45 1.67
CA GLY A 199 13.08 22.55 1.08
C GLY A 199 12.76 21.07 1.34
N GLU A 200 12.34 20.74 2.56
CA GLU A 200 11.88 19.38 2.91
C GLU A 200 10.65 18.97 2.10
N LEU A 201 9.66 19.86 1.99
CA LEU A 201 8.46 19.61 1.19
C LEU A 201 8.81 19.43 -0.30
N ALA A 202 9.76 20.20 -0.83
CA ALA A 202 10.27 20.00 -2.19
C ALA A 202 10.91 18.62 -2.35
N THR A 203 11.78 18.19 -1.42
CA THR A 203 12.37 16.84 -1.42
C THR A 203 11.30 15.76 -1.38
N LEU A 204 10.29 15.90 -0.51
CA LEU A 204 9.17 14.96 -0.41
C LEU A 204 8.39 14.86 -1.73
N ARG A 205 8.16 15.98 -2.44
CA ARG A 205 7.50 15.93 -3.76
C ARG A 205 8.30 15.16 -4.80
N HIS A 206 9.64 15.32 -4.82
CA HIS A 206 10.49 14.53 -5.73
C HIS A 206 10.47 13.04 -5.37
N LEU A 207 10.55 12.71 -4.08
CA LEU A 207 10.43 11.33 -3.60
C LEU A 207 9.07 10.74 -3.94
N GLN A 208 7.99 11.51 -3.78
CA GLN A 208 6.64 11.09 -4.11
C GLN A 208 6.55 10.68 -5.58
N THR A 209 7.08 11.48 -6.51
CA THR A 209 7.03 11.16 -7.95
C THR A 209 7.76 9.85 -8.25
N PHE A 210 8.95 9.65 -7.67
CA PHE A 210 9.70 8.40 -7.84
C PHE A 210 8.97 7.19 -7.26
N LEU A 211 8.45 7.32 -6.04
CA LEU A 211 7.76 6.24 -5.34
C LEU A 211 6.40 5.92 -5.97
N GLU A 212 5.67 6.90 -6.50
CA GLU A 212 4.44 6.70 -7.26
C GLU A 212 4.71 5.93 -8.55
N TYR A 213 5.76 6.33 -9.29
CA TYR A 213 6.17 5.60 -10.48
C TYR A 213 6.56 4.16 -10.15
N ALA A 214 7.35 3.94 -9.10
CA ALA A 214 7.75 2.61 -8.66
C ALA A 214 6.53 1.76 -8.26
N LEU A 215 5.62 2.32 -7.45
CA LEU A 215 4.35 1.68 -7.07
C LEU A 215 3.52 1.31 -8.31
N GLY A 216 3.35 2.26 -9.22
CA GLY A 216 2.55 2.13 -10.44
C GLY A 216 3.14 1.23 -11.52
N SER A 217 4.47 1.07 -11.57
CA SER A 217 5.16 0.30 -12.62
C SER A 217 5.56 -1.10 -12.19
N VAL A 218 5.78 -1.33 -10.89
CA VAL A 218 6.29 -2.61 -10.38
C VAL A 218 5.20 -3.39 -9.63
N TYR A 219 4.31 -2.70 -8.92
CA TYR A 219 3.40 -3.33 -7.97
C TYR A 219 1.95 -3.37 -8.47
N LEU A 220 1.44 -2.25 -8.98
CA LEU A 220 0.07 -2.18 -9.50
C LEU A 220 -0.16 -3.02 -10.77
N PRO A 221 0.78 -3.14 -11.74
CA PRO A 221 0.51 -3.88 -12.97
C PRO A 221 0.28 -5.38 -12.71
N LYS A 222 1.01 -5.97 -11.75
CA LYS A 222 0.79 -7.37 -11.36
C LYS A 222 -0.60 -7.57 -10.75
N ARG A 223 -1.07 -6.64 -9.92
CA ARG A 223 -2.44 -6.66 -9.35
C ARG A 223 -3.53 -6.49 -10.41
N ILE A 224 -3.32 -5.58 -11.36
CA ILE A 224 -4.23 -5.37 -12.50
C ILE A 224 -4.31 -6.65 -13.34
N THR A 225 -3.17 -7.30 -13.60
CA THR A 225 -3.13 -8.58 -14.32
C THR A 225 -3.87 -9.68 -13.57
N GLU A 226 -3.72 -9.81 -12.25
CA GLU A 226 -4.45 -10.78 -11.43
C GLU A 226 -5.97 -10.52 -11.45
N ARG A 227 -6.41 -9.27 -11.22
CA ARG A 227 -7.83 -8.89 -11.30
C ARG A 227 -8.42 -9.22 -12.67
N LYS A 228 -7.69 -8.87 -13.75
CA LYS A 228 -8.10 -9.16 -15.13
C LYS A 228 -8.16 -10.65 -15.40
N SER A 229 -7.16 -11.40 -14.95
CA SER A 229 -7.06 -12.85 -15.04
C SER A 229 -8.26 -13.58 -14.41
N ILE A 230 -8.70 -13.15 -13.23
CA ILE A 230 -9.89 -13.68 -12.53
C ILE A 230 -11.17 -13.24 -13.23
N THR A 231 -11.29 -11.96 -13.58
CA THR A 231 -12.44 -11.40 -14.31
C THR A 231 -12.66 -12.13 -15.63
N GLN A 232 -11.60 -12.37 -16.41
CA GLN A 232 -11.66 -13.05 -17.69
C GLN A 232 -11.99 -14.54 -17.54
N LYS A 233 -11.41 -15.22 -16.55
CA LYS A 233 -11.63 -16.66 -16.37
C LYS A 233 -13.04 -16.98 -15.86
N TYR A 234 -13.58 -16.15 -14.98
CA TYR A 234 -14.87 -16.42 -14.32
C TYR A 234 -16.00 -15.50 -14.74
N HIS A 235 -15.73 -14.51 -15.59
CA HIS A 235 -16.70 -13.50 -16.02
C HIS A 235 -17.39 -12.81 -14.82
N VAL A 236 -16.66 -12.62 -13.71
CA VAL A 236 -17.13 -11.84 -12.57
C VAL A 236 -17.16 -10.36 -12.94
N THR A 237 -18.16 -9.64 -12.45
CA THR A 237 -18.23 -8.19 -12.63
C THR A 237 -17.25 -7.49 -11.69
N SER A 238 -16.95 -6.21 -11.94
CA SER A 238 -16.10 -5.42 -11.03
C SER A 238 -16.63 -5.44 -9.59
N ARG A 239 -17.95 -5.39 -9.41
CA ARG A 239 -18.55 -5.40 -8.07
C ARG A 239 -18.48 -6.76 -7.38
N GLU A 240 -18.63 -7.84 -8.14
CA GLU A 240 -18.43 -9.19 -7.63
C GLU A 240 -16.96 -9.45 -7.30
N LEU A 241 -16.03 -8.86 -8.06
CA LEU A 241 -14.61 -8.91 -7.77
C LEU A 241 -14.28 -8.21 -6.45
N ASP A 242 -14.81 -7.01 -6.19
CA ASP A 242 -14.61 -6.32 -4.91
C ASP A 242 -15.12 -7.16 -3.72
N VAL A 243 -16.27 -7.83 -3.88
CA VAL A 243 -16.80 -8.76 -2.87
C VAL A 243 -15.88 -9.98 -2.72
N LEU A 244 -15.42 -10.56 -3.82
CA LEU A 244 -14.52 -11.71 -3.83
C LEU A 244 -13.21 -11.40 -3.10
N GLU A 245 -12.66 -10.21 -3.29
CA GLU A 245 -11.43 -9.78 -2.63
C GLU A 245 -11.58 -9.69 -1.11
N LEU A 246 -12.69 -9.11 -0.63
CA LEU A 246 -13.00 -9.10 0.79
C LEU A 246 -13.24 -10.51 1.34
N VAL A 247 -13.79 -11.41 0.52
CA VAL A 247 -13.96 -12.82 0.89
C VAL A 247 -12.61 -13.52 1.07
N LEU A 248 -11.72 -13.30 0.11
CA LEU A 248 -10.35 -13.80 0.11
C LEU A 248 -9.61 -13.29 1.35
N ALA A 249 -9.78 -12.02 1.73
CA ALA A 249 -9.23 -11.44 2.96
C ALA A 249 -9.93 -11.87 4.27
N GLY A 250 -10.74 -12.92 4.25
CA GLY A 250 -11.38 -13.46 5.45
C GLY A 250 -12.55 -12.62 5.99
N VAL A 251 -12.94 -11.54 5.32
CA VAL A 251 -13.97 -10.62 5.81
C VAL A 251 -15.36 -11.25 5.74
N GLY A 252 -16.11 -11.20 6.86
CA GLY A 252 -17.47 -11.75 6.94
C GLY A 252 -18.53 -10.88 6.26
N ASN A 253 -19.64 -11.47 5.82
CA ASN A 253 -20.64 -10.81 4.97
C ASN A 253 -21.21 -9.50 5.55
N LYS A 254 -21.39 -9.39 6.88
CA LYS A 254 -21.85 -8.15 7.52
C LYS A 254 -20.82 -7.03 7.41
N ALA A 255 -19.54 -7.35 7.60
CA ALA A 255 -18.45 -6.40 7.43
C ALA A 255 -18.29 -6.03 5.95
N ILE A 256 -18.41 -6.98 5.02
CA ILE A 256 -18.43 -6.70 3.57
C ILE A 256 -19.55 -5.71 3.21
N ALA A 257 -20.76 -5.92 3.75
CA ALA A 257 -21.90 -5.05 3.51
C ALA A 257 -21.63 -3.61 3.97
N HIS A 258 -21.03 -3.46 5.16
CA HIS A 258 -20.59 -2.16 5.65
C HIS A 258 -19.50 -1.54 4.76
N GLU A 259 -18.45 -2.31 4.47
CA GLU A 259 -17.28 -1.83 3.74
C GLU A 259 -17.59 -1.35 2.33
N LEU A 260 -18.50 -2.05 1.65
CA LEU A 260 -18.89 -1.69 0.29
C LEU A 260 -20.13 -0.80 0.25
N THR A 261 -20.69 -0.39 1.39
CA THR A 261 -21.97 0.35 1.45
C THR A 261 -23.09 -0.40 0.67
N LEU A 262 -23.23 -1.70 0.96
CA LEU A 262 -24.20 -2.61 0.34
C LEU A 262 -25.20 -3.15 1.39
N GLY A 263 -26.38 -3.57 0.93
CA GLY A 263 -27.27 -4.38 1.76
C GLY A 263 -26.70 -5.78 2.01
N LEU A 264 -26.94 -6.35 3.19
CA LEU A 264 -26.51 -7.73 3.50
C LEU A 264 -27.11 -8.76 2.52
N SER A 265 -28.33 -8.54 2.05
CA SER A 265 -28.96 -9.33 0.98
C SER A 265 -28.18 -9.21 -0.32
N THR A 266 -27.77 -8.00 -0.70
CA THR A 266 -26.96 -7.74 -1.90
C THR A 266 -25.61 -8.45 -1.86
N VAL A 267 -24.93 -8.46 -0.70
CA VAL A 267 -23.69 -9.24 -0.52
C VAL A 267 -23.94 -10.74 -0.71
N LYS A 268 -25.02 -11.28 -0.15
CA LYS A 268 -25.40 -12.68 -0.34
C LYS A 268 -25.67 -12.99 -1.81
N SER A 269 -26.36 -12.11 -2.53
CA SER A 269 -26.62 -12.27 -3.96
C SER A 269 -25.33 -12.25 -4.79
N HIS A 270 -24.42 -11.31 -4.53
CA HIS A 270 -23.10 -11.29 -5.16
C HIS A 270 -22.33 -12.60 -4.90
N LEU A 271 -22.32 -13.10 -3.66
CA LEU A 271 -21.70 -14.38 -3.32
C LEU A 271 -22.31 -15.56 -4.08
N GLN A 272 -23.64 -15.63 -4.19
CA GLN A 272 -24.31 -16.68 -4.98
C GLN A 272 -23.92 -16.61 -6.46
N HIS A 273 -23.81 -15.41 -7.02
CA HIS A 273 -23.36 -15.23 -8.39
C HIS A 273 -21.90 -15.66 -8.57
N ILE A 274 -21.03 -15.28 -7.64
CA ILE A 274 -19.62 -15.69 -7.65
C ILE A 274 -19.53 -17.21 -7.58
N TYR A 275 -20.22 -17.87 -6.64
CA TYR A 275 -20.22 -19.33 -6.52
C TYR A 275 -20.65 -20.03 -7.80
N ARG A 276 -21.72 -19.53 -8.44
CA ARG A 276 -22.20 -20.04 -9.73
C ARG A 276 -21.16 -19.85 -10.83
N LYS A 277 -20.54 -18.68 -10.91
CA LYS A 277 -19.54 -18.33 -11.93
C LYS A 277 -18.23 -19.11 -11.77
N THR A 278 -17.84 -19.41 -10.53
CA THR A 278 -16.62 -20.17 -10.23
C THR A 278 -16.86 -21.68 -10.13
N GLY A 279 -18.12 -22.13 -10.16
CA GLY A 279 -18.49 -23.54 -10.07
C GLY A 279 -18.21 -24.18 -8.71
N VAL A 280 -18.23 -23.40 -7.62
CA VAL A 280 -17.90 -23.87 -6.27
C VAL A 280 -19.15 -23.86 -5.38
N ALA A 281 -19.20 -24.72 -4.37
CA ALA A 281 -20.35 -24.88 -3.49
C ALA A 281 -20.35 -23.94 -2.27
N GLY A 282 -19.23 -23.29 -1.97
CA GLY A 282 -19.16 -22.41 -0.82
C GLY A 282 -17.84 -21.65 -0.65
N ARG A 283 -17.77 -20.90 0.45
CA ARG A 283 -16.69 -19.93 0.72
C ARG A 283 -15.29 -20.56 0.76
N ALA A 284 -15.13 -21.68 1.46
CA ALA A 284 -13.83 -22.34 1.58
C ALA A 284 -13.32 -22.84 0.22
N GLU A 285 -14.21 -23.43 -0.58
CA GLU A 285 -13.89 -23.90 -1.93
C GLU A 285 -13.61 -22.74 -2.88
N LEU A 286 -14.37 -21.64 -2.78
CA LEU A 286 -14.10 -20.40 -3.52
C LEU A 286 -12.69 -19.88 -3.24
N ILE A 287 -12.31 -19.76 -1.96
CA ILE A 287 -10.97 -19.30 -1.58
C ILE A 287 -9.92 -20.25 -2.16
N SER A 288 -10.08 -21.56 -1.96
CA SER A 288 -9.13 -22.56 -2.48
C SER A 288 -8.99 -22.49 -3.99
N ARG A 289 -10.10 -22.35 -4.74
CA ARG A 289 -10.12 -22.29 -6.20
C ARG A 289 -9.39 -21.05 -6.73
N ILE A 290 -9.72 -19.88 -6.18
CA ILE A 290 -9.15 -18.63 -6.64
C ILE A 290 -7.68 -18.54 -6.26
N VAL A 291 -7.30 -18.99 -5.06
CA VAL A 291 -5.89 -19.09 -4.67
C VAL A 291 -5.16 -20.03 -5.61
N ALA A 292 -5.69 -21.22 -5.91
CA ALA A 292 -5.06 -22.13 -6.86
C ALA A 292 -4.86 -21.44 -8.22
N ASP A 293 -5.88 -20.80 -8.76
CA ASP A 293 -5.81 -20.11 -10.06
C ASP A 293 -4.84 -18.93 -10.16
N LEU A 294 -4.59 -18.25 -9.04
CA LEU A 294 -3.57 -17.20 -8.96
C LEU A 294 -2.16 -17.80 -8.89
N HIS A 295 -2.01 -19.05 -8.44
CA HIS A 295 -0.73 -19.75 -8.37
C HIS A 295 -0.46 -20.66 -9.57
N THR A 296 -1.49 -21.18 -10.24
CA THR A 296 -1.40 -22.00 -11.45
C THR A 296 -1.86 -21.19 -12.66
N ARG A 297 -0.93 -20.53 -13.35
CA ARG A 297 -1.09 -20.27 -14.78
C ARG A 297 0.24 -20.50 -15.51
N ASP A 298 0.14 -21.38 -16.49
CA ASP A 298 1.16 -21.83 -17.44
C ASP A 298 1.86 -20.67 -18.15
#